data_AF-A0A4R3GNH8-F1
#
_entry.id   AF-A0A4R3GNH8-F1
#
_cell.length_a   1.000
_cell.length_b   1.000
_cell.length_c   1.000
_cell.angle_alpha   90.00
_cell.angle_beta   90.00
_cell.angle_gamma   90.00
#
_symmetry.space_group_name_H-M   'P 1'
#
loop_
_entity.id
_entity.type
_entity.pdbx_description
1 polymer ?
#
loop_
_entity_poly.entity_id
_entity_poly.type
_entity_poly.pdbx_seq_one_letter_code
_entity_poly.pdbx_strand_id
1 'polypeptide(L)'
;MREFSVTSGTVFHSRKLSFKKLLMAIWEEVTAVKGLAALHLTRKLGVEYKTAWVLLAKIREAIGKRRAKMKLWGSIQIDGKYIGGHIKPENKKKERVDRRRKENQNGKRMCVLSIREHNPDAPNRTITRIVSDENPKAAWAAVKDHVRPGAVLTADEHGSYDDLVGLAILKRVNHSLAYQTEDGTDTNRIESFFARAERSYVGIHHRFSVKYLDWYMAMVAWKEDTRYMGLRWQLSDVLRTVTHRTTSENLCGYWQGAAERIEDQVWDENTEVKKQLYLR
;
A
#
# COMPACT_ATOMS: atom_id res chain seq x y z
N MET A 1 15.80 37.30 -4.17
CA MET A 1 16.72 36.26 -3.66
C MET A 1 15.90 34.99 -3.45
N ARG A 2 16.18 33.87 -4.14
CA ARG A 2 15.49 32.60 -3.85
C ARG A 2 16.22 31.95 -2.68
N GLU A 3 15.55 31.82 -1.53
CA GLU A 3 16.10 31.07 -0.40
C GLU A 3 16.06 29.57 -0.71
N PHE A 4 17.23 28.95 -0.79
CA PHE A 4 17.37 27.51 -0.95
C PHE A 4 17.66 26.86 0.41
N SER A 5 16.78 25.95 0.82
CA SER A 5 16.99 25.08 1.97
C SER A 5 17.24 23.65 1.48
N VAL A 6 17.80 22.78 2.33
CA VAL A 6 17.94 21.35 2.04
C VAL A 6 16.60 20.64 1.78
N THR A 7 15.48 21.28 2.12
CA THR A 7 14.12 20.80 1.87
C THR A 7 13.46 21.42 0.64
N SER A 8 14.14 22.35 -0.04
CA SER A 8 13.60 23.01 -1.23
C SER A 8 13.37 21.98 -2.35
N GLY A 9 12.17 21.99 -2.95
CA GLY A 9 11.78 21.00 -3.96
C GLY A 9 11.49 19.60 -3.43
N THR A 10 11.58 19.35 -2.12
CA THR A 10 11.34 18.02 -1.54
C THR A 10 9.89 17.85 -1.05
N VAL A 11 9.57 16.67 -0.49
CA VAL A 11 8.30 16.41 0.22
C VAL A 11 8.05 17.41 1.36
N PHE A 12 9.13 17.89 1.98
CA PHE A 12 9.09 18.88 3.06
C PHE A 12 9.35 20.32 2.58
N HIS A 13 9.11 20.61 1.30
CA HIS A 13 9.19 21.98 0.81
C HIS A 13 8.30 22.94 1.62
N SER A 14 8.82 24.15 1.85
CA SER A 14 8.18 25.22 2.63
C SER A 14 7.74 24.77 4.04
N ARG A 15 8.53 23.89 4.67
CA ARG A 15 8.25 23.37 6.02
C ARG A 15 8.33 24.47 7.08
N LYS A 16 7.32 24.50 7.97
CA LYS A 16 7.35 25.31 9.21
C LYS A 16 7.95 24.54 10.41
N LEU A 17 7.84 23.22 10.42
CA LEU A 17 8.36 22.34 11.49
C LEU A 17 9.89 22.33 11.53
N SER A 18 10.55 22.27 12.68
CA SER A 18 12.01 22.14 12.72
C SER A 18 12.52 20.83 12.09
N PHE A 19 13.77 20.80 11.61
CA PHE A 19 14.40 19.58 11.10
C PHE A 19 14.39 18.43 12.12
N LYS A 20 14.60 18.75 13.40
CA LYS A 20 14.50 17.79 14.50
C LYS A 20 13.14 17.10 14.53
N LYS A 21 12.03 17.86 14.41
CA LYS A 21 10.67 17.28 14.38
C LYS A 21 10.43 16.43 13.13
N LEU A 22 10.97 16.82 11.98
CA LEU A 22 10.88 16.00 10.75
C LEU A 22 11.61 14.66 10.91
N LEU A 23 12.85 14.69 11.42
CA LEU A 23 13.64 13.48 11.67
C LEU A 23 12.97 12.58 12.71
N MET A 24 12.44 13.16 13.79
CA MET A 24 11.66 12.41 14.79
C MET A 24 10.42 11.77 14.17
N ALA A 25 9.70 12.47 13.28
CA ALA A 25 8.52 11.90 12.61
C ALA A 25 8.88 10.70 11.73
N ILE A 26 9.98 10.81 10.97
CA ILE A 26 10.49 9.70 10.15
C ILE A 26 10.91 8.54 11.05
N TRP A 27 11.62 8.82 12.14
CA TRP A 27 12.07 7.79 13.08
C TRP A 27 10.88 7.04 13.71
N GLU A 28 9.88 7.75 14.21
CA GLU A 28 8.67 7.16 14.79
C GLU A 28 7.90 6.36 13.73
N GLU A 29 7.74 6.90 12.51
CA GLU A 29 7.08 6.18 11.43
C GLU A 29 7.87 4.92 11.04
N VAL A 30 9.22 4.93 10.99
CA VAL A 30 10.04 3.75 10.66
C VAL A 30 9.90 2.67 11.74
N THR A 31 10.09 3.05 13.01
CA THR A 31 10.11 2.14 14.16
C THR A 31 8.74 1.54 14.49
N ALA A 32 7.64 2.20 14.11
CA ALA A 32 6.29 1.68 14.29
C ALA A 32 5.95 0.54 13.30
N VAL A 33 6.37 -0.69 13.58
CA VAL A 33 6.33 -1.85 12.65
C VAL A 33 4.96 -2.16 12.03
N LYS A 34 3.86 -1.85 12.74
CA LYS A 34 2.48 -2.05 12.25
C LYS A 34 1.82 -0.79 11.69
N GLY A 35 2.46 0.38 11.78
CA GLY A 35 1.91 1.68 11.43
C GLY A 35 1.87 2.64 12.62
N LEU A 36 1.72 3.94 12.34
CA LEU A 36 1.67 5.00 13.34
C LEU A 36 0.39 5.83 13.20
N ALA A 37 -0.41 5.88 14.26
CA ALA A 37 -1.56 6.77 14.35
C ALA A 37 -1.10 8.24 14.46
N ALA A 38 -1.75 9.14 13.73
CA ALA A 38 -1.39 10.57 13.76
C ALA A 38 -1.50 11.17 15.17
N LEU A 39 -2.48 10.72 15.97
CA LEU A 39 -2.64 11.14 17.37
C LEU A 39 -1.50 10.64 18.28
N HIS A 40 -0.82 9.55 17.93
CA HIS A 40 0.39 9.14 18.64
C HIS A 40 1.53 10.13 18.34
N LEU A 41 1.68 10.50 17.07
CA LEU A 41 2.74 11.42 16.64
C LEU A 41 2.56 12.84 17.19
N THR A 42 1.33 13.32 17.40
CA THR A 42 1.10 14.63 18.05
C THR A 42 1.74 14.71 19.42
N ARG A 43 1.60 13.66 20.23
CA ARG A 43 2.17 13.56 21.58
C ARG A 43 3.70 13.54 21.55
N LYS A 44 4.29 12.84 20.57
CA LYS A 44 5.75 12.75 20.39
C LYS A 44 6.38 14.07 19.92
N LEU A 45 5.70 14.80 19.04
CA LEU A 45 6.26 16.02 18.43
C LEU A 45 5.79 17.32 19.09
N GLY A 46 4.75 17.28 19.93
CA GLY A 46 4.09 18.48 20.46
C GLY A 46 3.56 19.35 19.32
N VAL A 47 2.72 18.79 18.45
CA VAL A 47 2.09 19.49 17.31
C VAL A 47 0.61 19.14 17.21
N GLU A 48 -0.16 19.98 16.52
CA GLU A 48 -1.58 19.71 16.26
C GLU A 48 -1.77 18.45 15.40
N TYR A 49 -2.90 17.76 15.60
CA TYR A 49 -3.30 16.59 14.81
C TYR A 49 -3.22 16.81 13.31
N LYS A 50 -3.74 17.95 12.83
CA LYS A 50 -3.71 18.33 11.41
C LYS A 50 -2.30 18.34 10.82
N THR A 51 -1.32 18.76 11.62
CA THR A 51 0.09 18.80 11.21
C THR A 51 0.69 17.40 11.20
N ALA A 52 0.48 16.63 12.26
CA ALA A 52 0.97 15.25 12.36
C ALA A 52 0.41 14.36 11.24
N TRP A 53 -0.88 14.49 10.94
CA TRP A 53 -1.54 13.72 9.90
C TRP A 53 -0.98 14.02 8.50
N VAL A 54 -0.85 15.30 8.13
CA VAL A 54 -0.27 15.68 6.82
C VAL A 54 1.18 15.23 6.71
N LEU A 55 1.95 15.32 7.80
CA LEU A 55 3.33 14.87 7.81
C LEU A 55 3.45 13.37 7.54
N LEU A 56 2.61 12.55 8.17
CA LEU A 56 2.55 11.11 7.93
C LEU A 56 2.06 10.78 6.53
N ALA A 57 1.00 11.44 6.06
CA ALA A 57 0.49 11.27 4.70
C ALA A 57 1.57 11.55 3.65
N LYS A 58 2.38 12.60 3.86
CA LYS A 58 3.49 12.97 2.97
C LYS A 58 4.57 11.89 2.91
N ILE A 59 4.92 11.30 4.05
CA ILE A 59 5.88 10.18 4.10
C ILE A 59 5.31 8.98 3.33
N ARG A 60 4.04 8.64 3.57
CA ARG A 60 3.37 7.49 2.94
C ARG A 60 3.21 7.65 1.44
N GLU A 61 2.82 8.84 0.97
CA GLU A 61 2.76 9.16 -0.46
C GLU A 61 4.15 9.02 -1.11
N ALA A 62 5.20 9.54 -0.47
CA ALA A 62 6.57 9.45 -0.99
C ALA A 62 7.04 7.98 -1.12
N ILE A 63 6.69 7.14 -0.13
CA ILE A 63 6.96 5.70 -0.17
C ILE A 63 6.12 5.02 -1.26
N GLY A 64 4.86 5.38 -1.42
CA GLY A 64 3.98 4.90 -2.50
C GLY A 64 4.55 5.13 -3.89
N LYS A 65 5.15 6.30 -4.12
CA LYS A 65 5.85 6.67 -5.36
C LYS A 65 7.07 5.82 -5.68
N ARG A 66 7.59 5.03 -4.74
CA ARG A 66 8.69 4.08 -5.03
C ARG A 66 8.25 2.98 -6.00
N ARG A 67 7.01 2.50 -5.87
CA ARG A 67 6.45 1.36 -6.65
C ARG A 67 6.39 1.62 -8.15
N ALA A 68 6.27 2.88 -8.51
CA ALA A 68 6.30 3.41 -9.85
C ALA A 68 7.23 2.70 -10.86
N LYS A 69 8.49 2.58 -10.47
CA LYS A 69 9.58 2.10 -11.32
C LYS A 69 10.00 0.70 -10.93
N MET A 70 9.27 0.05 -10.02
CA MET A 70 9.59 -1.28 -9.52
C MET A 70 9.14 -2.32 -10.55
N LYS A 71 10.10 -3.17 -10.93
CA LYS A 71 9.89 -4.37 -11.72
C LYS A 71 10.34 -5.58 -10.88
N LEU A 72 9.38 -6.42 -10.53
CA LEU A 72 9.55 -7.63 -9.76
C LEU A 72 10.11 -8.76 -10.65
N TRP A 73 10.89 -9.66 -10.08
CA TRP A 73 11.49 -10.80 -10.79
C TRP A 73 11.63 -12.02 -9.88
N GLY A 74 12.01 -13.15 -10.48
CA GLY A 74 12.18 -14.42 -9.76
C GLY A 74 10.83 -15.05 -9.45
N SER A 75 10.64 -15.48 -8.20
CA SER A 75 9.38 -16.03 -7.72
C SER A 75 8.52 -14.92 -7.11
N ILE A 76 7.27 -14.82 -7.57
CA ILE A 76 6.33 -13.76 -7.21
C ILE A 76 4.99 -14.41 -6.85
N GLN A 77 4.35 -13.95 -5.78
CA GLN A 77 2.99 -14.33 -5.43
C GLN A 77 2.03 -13.20 -5.78
N ILE A 78 0.88 -13.52 -6.37
CA ILE A 78 -0.24 -12.59 -6.60
C ILE A 78 -1.47 -13.06 -5.84
N ASP A 79 -2.13 -12.13 -5.17
CA ASP A 79 -3.37 -12.40 -4.44
C ASP A 79 -4.12 -11.09 -4.16
N GLY A 80 -5.42 -11.20 -3.93
CA GLY A 80 -6.34 -10.12 -3.62
C GLY A 80 -6.85 -10.23 -2.19
N LYS A 81 -6.94 -9.08 -1.50
CA LYS A 81 -7.60 -9.05 -0.19
C LYS A 81 -8.53 -7.88 -0.03
N TYR A 82 -9.78 -8.18 0.31
CA TYR A 82 -10.76 -7.16 0.59
C TYR A 82 -10.54 -6.50 1.96
N ILE A 83 -10.41 -5.19 1.97
CA ILE A 83 -10.28 -4.35 3.16
C ILE A 83 -11.43 -3.33 3.21
N GLY A 84 -11.88 -3.04 4.43
CA GLY A 84 -12.91 -2.03 4.66
C GLY A 84 -14.32 -2.50 4.37
N GLY A 85 -15.23 -1.54 4.23
CA GLY A 85 -16.64 -1.81 3.89
C GLY A 85 -17.42 -2.66 4.90
N HIS A 86 -17.01 -2.71 6.17
CA HIS A 86 -17.75 -3.47 7.18
C HIS A 86 -19.20 -3.01 7.24
N ILE A 87 -20.12 -3.92 6.92
CA ILE A 87 -21.56 -3.73 7.06
C ILE A 87 -21.96 -4.36 8.37
N LYS A 88 -22.41 -3.52 9.31
CA LYS A 88 -22.95 -3.97 10.59
C LYS A 88 -24.13 -4.91 10.30
N PRO A 89 -24.09 -6.16 10.77
CA PRO A 89 -25.22 -7.07 10.57
C PRO A 89 -26.42 -6.56 11.35
N GLU A 90 -27.62 -6.77 10.79
CA GLU A 90 -28.85 -6.47 11.51
C GLU A 90 -28.95 -7.29 12.80
N ASN A 91 -29.60 -6.67 13.80
CA ASN A 91 -29.71 -7.23 15.14
C ASN A 91 -30.45 -8.58 15.11
N LYS A 92 -31.55 -8.68 14.35
CA LYS A 92 -32.30 -9.94 14.20
C LYS A 92 -31.69 -10.79 13.09
N LYS A 93 -31.45 -12.07 13.39
CA LYS A 93 -30.88 -13.03 12.44
C LYS A 93 -31.69 -13.15 11.14
N LYS A 94 -33.02 -13.01 11.22
CA LYS A 94 -33.94 -13.07 10.06
C LYS A 94 -33.82 -11.85 9.12
N GLU A 95 -33.31 -10.72 9.61
CA GLU A 95 -33.16 -9.47 8.85
C GLU A 95 -31.72 -9.33 8.29
N ARG A 96 -30.83 -10.29 8.58
CA ARG A 96 -29.45 -10.25 8.09
C ARG A 96 -29.41 -10.61 6.61
N VAL A 97 -28.93 -9.66 5.81
CA VAL A 97 -28.66 -9.86 4.38
C VAL A 97 -27.39 -10.68 4.16
N ASP A 98 -27.36 -11.48 3.08
CA ASP A 98 -26.15 -12.17 2.66
C ASP A 98 -25.16 -11.16 2.08
N ARG A 99 -24.21 -10.75 2.92
CA ARG A 99 -23.16 -9.79 2.59
C ARG A 99 -22.18 -10.33 1.54
N ARG A 100 -22.23 -11.61 1.14
CA ARG A 100 -21.41 -12.09 0.01
C ARG A 100 -21.92 -11.60 -1.33
N ARG A 101 -23.19 -11.22 -1.42
CA ARG A 101 -23.80 -10.72 -2.66
C ARG A 101 -23.46 -9.24 -2.88
N LYS A 102 -23.13 -8.89 -4.13
CA LYS A 102 -22.76 -7.53 -4.55
C LYS A 102 -23.87 -6.49 -4.29
N GLU A 103 -25.13 -6.89 -4.45
CA GLU A 103 -26.32 -6.07 -4.15
C GLU A 103 -26.40 -5.61 -2.68
N ASN A 104 -25.86 -6.41 -1.76
CA ASN A 104 -25.86 -6.13 -0.34
C ASN A 104 -24.57 -5.45 0.13
N GLN A 105 -23.69 -5.04 -0.78
CA GLN A 105 -22.44 -4.35 -0.47
C GLN A 105 -22.63 -2.83 -0.52
N ASN A 106 -21.91 -2.09 0.33
CA ASN A 106 -22.01 -0.62 0.42
C ASN A 106 -21.03 0.12 -0.53
N GLY A 107 -20.36 -0.60 -1.43
CA GLY A 107 -19.35 -0.05 -2.35
C GLY A 107 -18.06 0.46 -1.69
N LYS A 108 -17.93 0.38 -0.36
CA LYS A 108 -16.74 0.85 0.40
C LYS A 108 -15.75 -0.26 0.69
N ARG A 109 -16.09 -1.51 0.37
CA ARG A 109 -15.19 -2.66 0.44
C ARG A 109 -14.33 -2.62 -0.82
N MET A 110 -13.01 -2.50 -0.65
CA MET A 110 -12.06 -2.46 -1.75
C MET A 110 -11.16 -3.67 -1.69
N CYS A 111 -10.81 -4.25 -2.83
CA CYS A 111 -9.78 -5.26 -2.90
C CYS A 111 -8.39 -4.62 -3.05
N VAL A 112 -7.45 -5.07 -2.23
CA VAL A 112 -6.04 -4.74 -2.33
C VAL A 112 -5.37 -5.86 -3.12
N LEU A 113 -5.32 -5.71 -4.44
CA LEU A 113 -4.57 -6.61 -5.30
C LEU A 113 -3.08 -6.39 -5.06
N SER A 114 -2.37 -7.46 -4.72
CA SER A 114 -0.97 -7.39 -4.32
C SER A 114 -0.13 -8.37 -5.13
N ILE A 115 1.05 -7.94 -5.56
CA ILE A 115 2.10 -8.79 -6.13
C ILE A 115 3.35 -8.64 -5.28
N ARG A 116 3.95 -9.76 -4.87
CA ARG A 116 5.01 -9.79 -3.87
C ARG A 116 6.11 -10.76 -4.25
N GLU A 117 7.35 -10.27 -4.23
CA GLU A 117 8.52 -11.12 -4.41
C GLU A 117 8.73 -12.09 -3.26
N HIS A 118 9.16 -13.29 -3.62
CA HIS A 118 9.71 -14.28 -2.74
C HIS A 118 11.25 -14.18 -2.80
N ASN A 119 11.83 -13.33 -1.94
CA ASN A 119 13.26 -13.32 -1.67
C ASN A 119 13.51 -13.86 -0.25
N PRO A 120 14.31 -14.93 -0.08
CA PRO A 120 14.60 -15.51 1.24
C PRO A 120 15.28 -14.52 2.19
N ASP A 121 16.13 -13.62 1.69
CA ASP A 121 17.01 -12.80 2.53
C ASP A 121 16.52 -11.37 2.78
N ALA A 122 15.40 -10.96 2.16
CA ALA A 122 14.93 -9.57 2.13
C ALA A 122 16.01 -8.57 1.60
N PRO A 123 15.67 -7.32 1.28
CA PRO A 123 14.33 -6.75 1.20
C PRO A 123 13.49 -7.45 0.14
N ASN A 124 12.25 -7.78 0.50
CA ASN A 124 11.24 -8.14 -0.50
C ASN A 124 10.75 -6.89 -1.21
N ARG A 125 9.97 -7.07 -2.28
CA ARG A 125 9.29 -5.97 -2.95
C ARG A 125 7.84 -6.35 -3.17
N THR A 126 6.95 -5.55 -2.62
CA THR A 126 5.50 -5.69 -2.72
C THR A 126 4.91 -4.47 -3.42
N ILE A 127 4.05 -4.72 -4.40
CA ILE A 127 3.29 -3.70 -5.08
C ILE A 127 1.82 -3.99 -4.83
N THR A 128 1.09 -2.96 -4.42
CA THR A 128 -0.34 -3.03 -4.11
C THR A 128 -1.09 -2.11 -5.07
N ARG A 129 -2.28 -2.53 -5.48
CA ARG A 129 -3.21 -1.75 -6.29
C ARG A 129 -4.59 -1.89 -5.67
N ILE A 130 -5.26 -0.76 -5.44
CA ILE A 130 -6.62 -0.75 -4.90
C ILE A 130 -7.59 -0.89 -6.06
N VAL A 131 -8.45 -1.89 -6.01
CA VAL A 131 -9.47 -2.17 -7.01
C VAL A 131 -10.82 -2.38 -6.35
N SER A 132 -11.90 -2.13 -7.06
CA SER A 132 -13.26 -2.35 -6.54
C SER A 132 -13.57 -3.83 -6.34
N ASP A 133 -12.96 -4.71 -7.15
CA ASP A 133 -13.19 -6.14 -7.16
C ASP A 133 -11.98 -6.88 -7.75
N GLU A 134 -11.86 -8.18 -7.50
CA GLU A 134 -10.82 -9.04 -8.11
C GLU A 134 -11.12 -9.26 -9.59
N ASN A 135 -10.76 -8.27 -10.41
CA ASN A 135 -10.98 -8.26 -11.84
C ASN A 135 -9.73 -8.76 -12.60
N PRO A 136 -9.87 -9.73 -13.52
CA PRO A 136 -8.75 -10.19 -14.36
C PRO A 136 -7.99 -9.07 -15.08
N LYS A 137 -8.69 -8.03 -15.55
CA LYS A 137 -8.05 -6.86 -16.19
C LYS A 137 -7.09 -6.13 -15.25
N ALA A 138 -7.46 -6.01 -13.97
CA ALA A 138 -6.63 -5.36 -12.96
C ALA A 138 -5.37 -6.17 -12.67
N ALA A 139 -5.53 -7.48 -12.51
CA ALA A 139 -4.44 -8.43 -12.31
C ALA A 139 -3.48 -8.39 -13.48
N TRP A 140 -4.00 -8.49 -14.71
CA TRP A 140 -3.21 -8.42 -15.93
C TRP A 140 -2.42 -7.12 -16.04
N ALA A 141 -3.08 -5.97 -15.82
CA ALA A 141 -2.41 -4.67 -15.84
C ALA A 141 -1.30 -4.59 -14.78
N ALA A 142 -1.55 -5.07 -13.56
CA ALA A 142 -0.55 -5.06 -12.50
C ALA A 142 0.68 -5.91 -12.85
N VAL A 143 0.47 -7.11 -13.39
CA VAL A 143 1.56 -7.99 -13.83
C VAL A 143 2.31 -7.37 -14.99
N LYS A 144 1.63 -6.88 -16.02
CA LYS A 144 2.25 -6.21 -17.17
C LYS A 144 3.12 -5.01 -16.74
N ASP A 145 2.59 -4.18 -15.84
CA ASP A 145 3.25 -2.95 -15.40
C ASP A 145 4.44 -3.22 -14.49
N HIS A 146 4.45 -4.33 -13.75
CA HIS A 146 5.37 -4.51 -12.62
C HIS A 146 6.11 -5.83 -12.55
N VAL A 147 5.85 -6.80 -13.42
CA VAL A 147 6.56 -8.09 -13.45
C VAL A 147 7.49 -8.13 -14.65
N ARG A 148 8.71 -8.67 -14.46
CA ARG A 148 9.64 -8.93 -15.56
C ARG A 148 9.24 -10.21 -16.32
N PRO A 149 9.38 -10.24 -17.66
CA PRO A 149 9.23 -11.47 -18.42
C PRO A 149 10.10 -12.60 -17.86
N GLY A 150 9.58 -13.82 -17.84
CA GLY A 150 10.26 -15.00 -17.31
C GLY A 150 10.21 -15.18 -15.79
N ALA A 151 9.52 -14.29 -15.05
CA ALA A 151 9.22 -14.53 -13.64
C ALA A 151 8.22 -15.68 -13.47
N VAL A 152 8.34 -16.38 -12.34
CA VAL A 152 7.38 -17.41 -11.91
C VAL A 152 6.36 -16.74 -11.01
N LEU A 153 5.11 -16.73 -11.44
CA LEU A 153 4.00 -16.15 -10.72
C LEU A 153 3.16 -17.25 -10.09
N THR A 154 2.96 -17.20 -8.79
CA THR A 154 2.09 -18.10 -8.04
C THR A 154 0.79 -17.38 -7.68
N ALA A 155 -0.34 -17.96 -8.03
CA ALA A 155 -1.67 -17.48 -7.66
C ALA A 155 -2.47 -18.57 -6.93
N ASP A 156 -3.52 -18.16 -6.23
CA ASP A 156 -4.54 -19.08 -5.70
C ASP A 156 -5.45 -19.60 -6.83
N GLU A 157 -6.53 -20.34 -6.51
CA GLU A 157 -7.43 -20.89 -7.53
C GLU A 157 -8.41 -19.87 -8.13
N HIS A 158 -8.35 -18.59 -7.79
CA HIS A 158 -9.32 -17.63 -8.30
C HIS A 158 -9.17 -17.41 -9.81
N GLY A 159 -10.27 -17.60 -10.56
CA GLY A 159 -10.28 -17.53 -12.04
C GLY A 159 -9.89 -16.16 -12.63
N SER A 160 -9.82 -15.11 -11.81
CA SER A 160 -9.32 -13.80 -12.22
C SER A 160 -7.84 -13.81 -12.65
N TYR A 161 -7.09 -14.86 -12.32
CA TYR A 161 -5.66 -14.95 -12.61
C TYR A 161 -5.32 -15.85 -13.81
N ASP A 162 -6.32 -16.42 -14.48
CA ASP A 162 -6.12 -17.43 -15.54
C ASP A 162 -5.39 -16.83 -16.75
N ASP A 163 -5.75 -15.61 -17.12
CA ASP A 163 -5.12 -14.93 -18.26
C ASP A 163 -3.61 -14.74 -18.04
N LEU A 164 -3.12 -14.62 -16.80
CA LEU A 164 -1.72 -14.26 -16.49
C LEU A 164 -0.66 -15.19 -17.10
N VAL A 165 -1.04 -16.41 -17.52
CA VAL A 165 -0.21 -17.32 -18.33
C VAL A 165 0.37 -16.65 -19.58
N GLY A 166 -0.29 -15.64 -20.14
CA GLY A 166 0.21 -14.88 -21.29
C GLY A 166 1.32 -13.87 -20.97
N LEU A 167 1.64 -13.62 -19.69
CA LEU A 167 2.65 -12.64 -19.26
C LEU A 167 3.81 -13.26 -18.47
N ALA A 168 3.55 -14.34 -17.73
CA ALA A 168 4.51 -14.96 -16.82
C ALA A 168 4.28 -16.47 -16.72
N ILE A 169 5.26 -17.19 -16.16
CA ILE A 169 5.12 -18.63 -15.89
C ILE A 169 4.16 -18.76 -14.70
N LEU A 170 2.92 -19.17 -14.94
CA LEU A 170 1.89 -19.25 -13.91
C LEU A 170 1.90 -20.60 -13.20
N LYS A 171 1.95 -20.58 -11.88
CA LYS A 171 1.70 -21.72 -10.98
C LYS A 171 0.45 -21.45 -10.14
N ARG A 172 -0.29 -22.50 -9.82
CA ARG A 172 -1.51 -22.42 -9.01
C ARG A 172 -1.35 -23.26 -7.75
N VAL A 173 -1.85 -22.75 -6.63
CA VAL A 173 -1.91 -23.49 -5.37
C VAL A 173 -3.37 -23.68 -4.99
N ASN A 174 -3.76 -24.95 -4.82
CA ASN A 174 -5.08 -25.31 -4.31
C ASN A 174 -5.04 -25.45 -2.79
N HIS A 175 -5.43 -24.39 -2.07
CA HIS A 175 -5.49 -24.39 -0.61
C HIS A 175 -6.51 -25.38 0.00
N SER A 176 -7.43 -25.94 -0.79
CA SER A 176 -8.34 -27.00 -0.32
C SER A 176 -7.69 -28.38 -0.30
N LEU A 177 -6.61 -28.59 -1.07
CA LEU A 177 -5.87 -29.85 -1.15
C LEU A 177 -4.55 -29.78 -0.38
N ALA A 178 -3.80 -28.67 -0.48
CA ALA A 178 -2.54 -28.50 0.22
C ALA A 178 -2.15 -27.02 0.37
N TYR A 179 -1.56 -26.66 1.53
CA TYR A 179 -0.99 -25.32 1.76
C TYR A 179 0.36 -25.12 1.04
N GLN A 180 1.00 -26.21 0.62
CA GLN A 180 2.19 -26.22 -0.20
C GLN A 180 2.09 -27.43 -1.12
N THR A 181 2.30 -27.21 -2.41
CA THR A 181 2.35 -28.27 -3.42
C THR A 181 3.63 -29.12 -3.26
N GLU A 182 3.66 -30.32 -3.84
CA GLU A 182 4.83 -31.21 -3.76
C GLU A 182 6.10 -30.58 -4.34
N ASP A 183 5.97 -29.66 -5.31
CA ASP A 183 7.06 -28.87 -5.88
C ASP A 183 7.44 -27.64 -5.05
N GLY A 184 6.87 -27.50 -3.86
CA GLY A 184 7.21 -26.46 -2.87
C GLY A 184 6.52 -25.12 -3.09
N THR A 185 5.56 -25.02 -4.02
CA THR A 185 4.85 -23.77 -4.33
C THR A 185 3.80 -23.45 -3.26
N ASP A 186 3.87 -22.23 -2.70
CA ASP A 186 2.96 -21.69 -1.66
C ASP A 186 2.58 -20.22 -1.93
N THR A 187 1.65 -19.68 -1.12
CA THR A 187 1.22 -18.27 -1.07
C THR A 187 1.52 -17.60 0.30
N ASN A 188 2.33 -18.24 1.14
CA ASN A 188 2.52 -17.88 2.54
C ASN A 188 3.06 -16.45 2.73
N ARG A 189 3.88 -15.96 1.78
CA ARG A 189 4.52 -14.63 1.90
C ARG A 189 3.51 -13.51 1.67
N ILE A 190 2.60 -13.66 0.71
CA ILE A 190 1.55 -12.68 0.45
C ILE A 190 0.48 -12.71 1.54
N GLU A 191 0.13 -13.90 2.05
CA GLU A 191 -0.76 -14.04 3.21
C GLU A 191 -0.18 -13.36 4.46
N SER A 192 1.13 -13.52 4.70
CA SER A 192 1.82 -12.86 5.81
C SER A 192 1.74 -11.32 5.72
N PHE A 193 1.93 -10.78 4.50
CA PHE A 193 1.75 -9.35 4.24
C PHE A 193 0.33 -8.89 4.57
N PHE A 194 -0.67 -9.63 4.10
CA PHE A 194 -2.07 -9.33 4.36
C PHE A 194 -2.42 -9.39 5.85
N ALA A 195 -1.89 -10.37 6.57
CA ALA A 195 -2.07 -10.47 8.01
C ALA A 195 -1.46 -9.25 8.74
N ARG A 196 -0.39 -8.64 8.22
CA ARG A 196 0.14 -7.38 8.76
C ARG A 196 -0.78 -6.20 8.42
N ALA A 197 -1.28 -6.12 7.19
CA ALA A 197 -2.21 -5.08 6.76
C ALA A 197 -3.50 -5.05 7.60
N GLU A 198 -4.09 -6.20 7.89
CA GLU A 198 -5.28 -6.30 8.75
C GLU A 198 -5.00 -5.82 10.18
N ARG A 199 -3.86 -6.21 10.76
CA ARG A 199 -3.49 -5.76 12.11
C ARG A 199 -3.26 -4.24 12.16
N SER A 200 -2.72 -3.66 11.08
CA SER A 200 -2.59 -2.21 10.93
C SER A 200 -3.98 -1.55 10.86
N TYR A 201 -4.85 -2.07 10.00
CA TYR A 201 -6.21 -1.58 9.80
C TYR A 201 -7.02 -1.61 11.09
N VAL A 202 -7.10 -2.77 11.77
CA VAL A 202 -7.95 -2.96 12.95
C VAL A 202 -7.34 -2.35 14.20
N GLY A 203 -6.03 -2.50 14.40
CA GLY A 203 -5.37 -2.22 15.68
C GLY A 203 -4.72 -0.85 15.79
N ILE A 204 -4.30 -0.23 14.68
CA ILE A 204 -3.60 1.08 14.72
C ILE A 204 -4.50 2.20 14.23
N HIS A 205 -5.14 1.98 13.09
CA HIS A 205 -5.88 3.04 12.40
C HIS A 205 -7.40 2.94 12.60
N HIS A 206 -7.89 1.76 13.00
CA HIS A 206 -9.30 1.32 13.04
C HIS A 206 -10.05 1.39 11.70
N ARG A 207 -9.64 2.27 10.80
CA ARG A 207 -10.17 2.46 9.46
C ARG A 207 -9.16 3.18 8.58
N PHE A 208 -8.97 2.66 7.37
CA PHE A 208 -8.43 3.43 6.25
C PHE A 208 -9.57 4.04 5.44
N SER A 209 -9.46 5.32 5.11
CA SER A 209 -10.34 5.92 4.09
C SER A 209 -9.90 5.42 2.72
N VAL A 210 -10.85 5.11 1.83
CA VAL A 210 -10.59 4.68 0.44
C VAL A 210 -9.65 5.67 -0.25
N LYS A 211 -9.93 6.97 -0.08
CA LYS A 211 -9.12 8.10 -0.53
C LYS A 211 -7.61 8.02 -0.27
N TYR A 212 -7.19 7.34 0.80
CA TYR A 212 -5.78 7.23 1.21
C TYR A 212 -5.29 5.79 1.29
N LEU A 213 -6.14 4.83 0.91
CA LEU A 213 -5.91 3.42 1.16
C LEU A 213 -4.62 2.95 0.48
N ASP A 214 -4.34 3.39 -0.74
CA ASP A 214 -3.12 3.01 -1.45
C ASP A 214 -1.86 3.50 -0.71
N TRP A 215 -1.85 4.73 -0.19
CA TRP A 215 -0.71 5.24 0.59
C TRP A 215 -0.49 4.46 1.91
N TYR A 216 -1.57 4.06 2.58
CA TYR A 216 -1.46 3.20 3.76
C TYR A 216 -0.89 1.83 3.39
N MET A 217 -1.43 1.20 2.34
CA MET A 217 -0.97 -0.11 1.88
C MET A 217 0.48 -0.06 1.38
N ALA A 218 0.90 1.02 0.73
CA ALA A 218 2.29 1.26 0.33
C ALA A 218 3.26 1.21 1.52
N MET A 219 2.86 1.88 2.61
CA MET A 219 3.68 1.97 3.80
C MET A 219 3.73 0.63 4.55
N VAL A 220 2.60 -0.07 4.64
CA VAL A 220 2.56 -1.42 5.22
C VAL A 220 3.42 -2.39 4.40
N ALA A 221 3.34 -2.31 3.06
CA ALA A 221 4.16 -3.09 2.15
C ALA A 221 5.64 -2.82 2.39
N TRP A 222 6.06 -1.56 2.41
CA TRP A 222 7.44 -1.17 2.72
C TRP A 222 7.92 -1.75 4.06
N LYS A 223 7.12 -1.65 5.12
CA LYS A 223 7.47 -2.18 6.45
C LYS A 223 7.64 -3.70 6.47
N GLU A 224 6.77 -4.40 5.76
CA GLU A 224 6.81 -5.85 5.63
C GLU A 224 8.02 -6.29 4.80
N ASP A 225 8.28 -5.59 3.70
CA ASP A 225 9.39 -5.82 2.78
C ASP A 225 10.75 -5.65 3.44
N THR A 226 10.89 -4.66 4.32
CA THR A 226 12.16 -4.30 4.94
C THR A 226 12.32 -4.85 6.36
N ARG A 227 11.47 -5.80 6.81
CA ARG A 227 11.37 -6.22 8.22
C ARG A 227 12.66 -6.79 8.83
N TYR A 228 13.54 -7.38 8.02
CA TYR A 228 14.83 -7.90 8.46
C TYR A 228 15.98 -6.91 8.28
N MET A 229 15.71 -5.76 7.65
CA MET A 229 16.71 -4.71 7.49
C MET A 229 16.92 -3.97 8.81
N GLY A 230 18.18 -3.66 9.13
CA GLY A 230 18.52 -2.89 10.32
C GLY A 230 17.92 -1.47 10.29
N LEU A 231 17.65 -0.90 11.47
CA LEU A 231 17.04 0.43 11.61
C LEU A 231 17.81 1.54 10.88
N ARG A 232 19.15 1.50 10.85
CA ARG A 232 19.97 2.45 10.06
C ARG A 232 19.63 2.40 8.59
N TRP A 233 19.48 1.20 8.02
CA TRP A 233 19.13 1.01 6.62
C TRP A 233 17.72 1.54 6.34
N GLN A 234 16.74 1.15 7.19
CA GLN A 234 15.35 1.58 7.06
C GLN A 234 15.19 3.09 7.15
N LEU A 235 15.84 3.73 8.13
CA LEU A 235 15.86 5.18 8.28
C LEU A 235 16.48 5.86 7.06
N SER A 236 17.61 5.34 6.58
CA SER A 236 18.28 5.87 5.39
C SER A 236 17.42 5.75 4.13
N ASP A 237 16.70 4.64 3.95
CA ASP A 237 15.83 4.43 2.79
C ASP A 237 14.64 5.41 2.78
N VAL A 238 13.98 5.59 3.93
CA VAL A 238 12.89 6.58 4.04
C VAL A 238 13.41 8.00 3.88
N LEU A 239 14.53 8.35 4.53
CA LEU A 239 15.12 9.68 4.44
C LEU A 239 15.50 10.02 2.99
N ARG A 240 16.16 9.09 2.28
CA ARG A 240 16.46 9.24 0.86
C ARG A 240 15.19 9.42 0.05
N THR A 241 14.16 8.61 0.32
CA THR A 241 12.88 8.68 -0.40
C THR A 241 12.21 10.04 -0.22
N VAL A 242 12.09 10.56 1.00
CA VAL A 242 11.38 11.84 1.23
C VAL A 242 12.18 13.07 0.79
N THR A 243 13.51 12.96 0.70
CA THR A 243 14.38 14.07 0.25
C THR A 243 14.54 14.12 -1.27
N HIS A 244 14.39 13.01 -1.99
CA HIS A 244 14.56 12.96 -3.45
C HIS A 244 13.23 12.99 -4.21
N ARG A 245 12.10 13.11 -3.51
CA ARG A 245 10.77 13.21 -4.12
C ARG A 245 10.32 14.66 -4.14
N THR A 246 9.69 15.03 -5.25
CA THR A 246 9.15 16.37 -5.46
C THR A 246 8.05 16.70 -4.46
N THR A 247 7.81 18.00 -4.30
CA THR A 247 6.72 18.51 -3.47
C THR A 247 5.38 17.88 -3.89
N SER A 248 4.61 17.44 -2.89
CA SER A 248 3.30 16.84 -3.12
C SER A 248 2.29 17.86 -3.64
N GLU A 249 1.69 17.59 -4.80
CA GLU A 249 0.58 18.38 -5.35
C GLU A 249 -0.71 18.21 -4.53
N ASN A 250 -0.84 17.10 -3.83
CA ASN A 250 -2.03 16.72 -3.05
C ASN A 250 -2.00 17.21 -1.61
N LEU A 251 -0.81 17.20 -1.01
CA LEU A 251 -0.64 17.43 0.42
C LEU A 251 -0.03 18.80 0.73
N CYS A 252 0.59 19.45 -0.25
CA CYS A 252 0.95 20.86 -0.11
C CYS A 252 -0.31 21.71 -0.22
N GLY A 253 -0.60 22.49 0.82
CA GLY A 253 -1.85 23.23 0.88
C GLY A 253 -3.07 22.38 1.25
N TYR A 254 -2.87 21.20 1.88
CA TYR A 254 -3.95 20.24 2.15
C TYR A 254 -5.18 20.86 2.83
N TRP A 255 -4.95 21.66 3.88
CA TRP A 255 -6.02 22.35 4.61
C TRP A 255 -6.53 23.62 3.93
N GLN A 256 -5.92 24.01 2.80
CA GLN A 256 -6.27 25.16 1.97
C GLN A 256 -7.00 24.73 0.67
N GLY A 257 -7.54 23.51 0.61
CA GLY A 257 -8.31 23.01 -0.53
C GLY A 257 -7.57 21.98 -1.41
N ALA A 258 -6.27 21.74 -1.20
CA ALA A 258 -5.55 20.72 -1.99
C ALA A 258 -6.10 19.30 -1.77
N ALA A 259 -6.77 19.06 -0.64
CA ALA A 259 -7.44 17.79 -0.37
C ALA A 259 -8.50 17.42 -1.43
N GLU A 260 -9.14 18.41 -2.08
CA GLU A 260 -10.18 18.17 -3.10
C GLU A 260 -9.61 17.58 -4.39
N ARG A 261 -8.30 17.78 -4.65
CA ARG A 261 -7.59 17.20 -5.80
C ARG A 261 -7.35 15.70 -5.67
N ILE A 262 -7.46 15.17 -4.46
CA ILE A 262 -7.22 13.75 -4.20
C ILE A 262 -8.50 12.98 -4.53
N GLU A 263 -8.51 12.37 -5.70
CA GLU A 263 -9.50 11.36 -6.11
C GLU A 263 -9.29 10.05 -5.33
N ASP A 264 -10.34 9.23 -5.28
CA ASP A 264 -10.21 7.88 -4.73
C ASP A 264 -9.18 7.10 -5.54
N GLN A 265 -8.21 6.50 -4.85
CA GLN A 265 -7.05 5.84 -5.46
C GLN A 265 -7.40 4.44 -5.97
N VAL A 266 -8.61 4.27 -6.50
CA VAL A 266 -9.16 3.03 -7.02
C VAL A 266 -8.80 2.94 -8.50
N TRP A 267 -8.18 1.84 -8.89
CA TRP A 267 -7.88 1.55 -10.28
C TRP A 267 -9.11 0.99 -11.00
N ASP A 268 -9.35 1.49 -12.20
CA ASP A 268 -10.26 0.96 -13.20
C ASP A 268 -9.58 0.95 -14.59
N GLU A 269 -10.29 0.45 -15.60
CA GLU A 269 -9.78 0.36 -16.98
C GLU A 269 -9.59 1.71 -17.67
N ASN A 270 -10.26 2.76 -17.19
CA ASN A 270 -10.14 4.14 -17.68
C ASN A 270 -9.09 4.94 -16.91
N THR A 271 -8.49 4.34 -15.89
CA THR A 271 -7.43 4.94 -15.11
C THR A 271 -6.20 5.00 -16.00
N GLU A 272 -6.03 6.13 -16.69
CA GLU A 272 -4.82 6.37 -17.46
C GLU A 272 -3.59 6.09 -16.58
N VAL A 273 -2.52 5.55 -17.17
CA VAL A 273 -1.22 5.39 -16.49
C VAL A 273 -0.74 6.73 -15.90
N LYS A 274 -1.22 7.87 -16.43
CA LYS A 274 -1.06 9.21 -15.85
C LYS A 274 -2.00 9.50 -14.66
N LYS A 275 -3.23 9.01 -14.59
CA LYS A 275 -4.05 9.14 -13.37
C LYS A 275 -3.51 8.29 -12.20
N GLN A 276 -2.74 7.26 -12.52
CA GLN A 276 -1.82 6.59 -11.58
C GLN A 276 -0.50 7.36 -11.35
N LEU A 277 -0.38 8.68 -11.60
CA LEU A 277 0.87 9.46 -11.43
C LEU A 277 1.51 9.35 -10.03
N TYR A 278 0.83 8.78 -9.03
CA TYR A 278 1.43 8.34 -7.75
C TYR A 278 2.37 7.14 -7.88
N LEU A 279 2.43 6.51 -9.05
CA LEU A 279 3.30 5.43 -9.48
C LEU A 279 4.23 5.91 -10.62
N ARG A 280 4.70 7.17 -10.63
CA ARG A 280 5.90 7.59 -11.40
C ARG A 280 6.96 8.26 -10.50
#